data_AF-A0A920I4L3-F1
#
_entry.id   AF-A0A920I4L3-F1
#
_cell.length_a   1.000
_cell.length_b   1.000
_cell.length_c   1.000
_cell.angle_alpha   90.00
_cell.angle_beta   90.00
_cell.angle_gamma   90.00
#
_symmetry.space_group_name_H-M   'P 1'
#
loop_
_entity.id
_entity.type
_entity.pdbx_description
1 polymer ?
#
loop_
_entity_poly.entity_id
_entity_poly.type
_entity_poly.pdbx_seq_one_letter_code
_entity_poly.pdbx_strand_id
1 'polypeptide(L)'
;MIDLPHELSGDGYAGSADGDRLQISLNRHAQGFAKAAAAEYDMPSEAVDPIGRVNGAVNASGESHNSAYADQLDLLGEAYKRLDADEMKELTGSEFYSSGLFLPGAVMLQPALYVRELALGLTTKQTHPVSLYENSPATGYDRQGDSWLVTTPRARIIAKRVIMAVNGHAQSFGFFRQRLMHVFTYASMSEPLNAAQQRRLGGMPAWGITPADPMGSTVRRHRGEGGSRIVIRTAGPTTRRWKSQRGVSPASGGIMNVRSAAVSRCWTMSR
;
A
#
# COMPACT_ATOMS: atom_id res chain seq x y z
N MET A 1 5.65 -0.45 0.84
CA MET A 1 5.53 -0.27 2.30
C MET A 1 6.28 0.99 2.66
N ILE A 2 5.59 1.98 3.21
CA ILE A 2 6.20 3.24 3.59
C ILE A 2 6.54 3.17 5.08
N ASP A 3 7.75 3.57 5.45
CA ASP A 3 8.22 3.66 6.83
C ASP A 3 7.85 4.99 7.49
N LEU A 4 7.92 6.10 6.75
CA LEU A 4 7.67 7.46 7.24
C LEU A 4 6.18 7.89 7.12
N PRO A 5 5.69 8.81 7.95
CA PRO A 5 4.32 9.32 7.83
C PRO A 5 4.07 10.04 6.49
N HIS A 6 2.84 9.98 5.99
CA HIS A 6 2.45 10.50 4.66
C HIS A 6 1.76 11.86 4.65
N GLU A 7 1.13 12.24 5.75
CA GLU A 7 0.52 13.55 5.94
C GLU A 7 1.19 14.17 7.14
N LEU A 8 2.01 15.17 6.90
CA LEU A 8 2.77 15.88 7.93
C LEU A 8 2.34 17.35 8.05
N SER A 9 1.26 17.73 7.37
CA SER A 9 0.75 19.11 7.35
C SER A 9 -0.78 19.16 7.47
N GLY A 10 -1.30 19.77 8.54
CA GLY A 10 -2.63 20.39 8.58
C GLY A 10 -3.56 20.02 9.74
N ASP A 11 -3.55 20.85 10.78
CA ASP A 11 -4.62 21.17 11.75
C ASP A 11 -5.71 20.11 12.05
N GLY A 12 -5.53 19.44 13.19
CA GLY A 12 -6.54 18.62 13.86
C GLY A 12 -5.91 17.50 14.69
N TYR A 13 -4.75 17.04 14.25
CA TYR A 13 -3.81 16.23 15.01
C TYR A 13 -2.48 16.41 14.29
N ALA A 14 -1.75 17.51 14.56
CA ALA A 14 -0.31 17.44 14.38
C ALA A 14 0.11 16.19 15.15
N GLY A 15 0.63 15.16 14.46
CA GLY A 15 1.25 14.06 15.15
C GLY A 15 2.23 14.70 16.11
N SER A 16 2.04 14.52 17.43
CA SER A 16 3.11 14.91 18.34
C SER A 16 4.38 14.21 17.85
N ALA A 17 5.56 14.78 18.08
CA ALA A 17 6.81 14.11 17.70
C ALA A 17 6.83 12.64 18.17
N ASP A 18 6.17 12.35 19.31
CA ASP A 18 5.94 11.00 19.82
C ASP A 18 5.00 10.14 18.95
N GLY A 19 3.91 10.72 18.44
CA GLY A 19 3.00 10.05 17.51
C GLY A 19 3.67 9.68 16.18
N ASP A 20 4.46 10.59 15.62
CA ASP A 20 5.24 10.31 14.41
C ASP A 20 6.29 9.22 14.65
N ARG A 21 7.03 9.31 15.75
CA ARG A 21 8.01 8.28 16.16
C ARG A 21 7.35 6.91 16.35
N LEU A 22 6.18 6.86 16.98
CA LEU A 22 5.43 5.62 17.15
C LEU A 22 4.99 5.04 15.80
N GLN A 23 4.46 5.88 14.89
CA GLN A 23 4.05 5.44 13.56
C GLN A 23 5.24 4.91 12.75
N ILE A 24 6.40 5.60 12.82
CA ILE A 24 7.66 5.15 12.21
C ILE A 24 8.07 3.78 12.78
N SER A 25 8.07 3.63 14.11
CA SER A 25 8.41 2.37 14.78
C SER A 25 7.51 1.22 14.31
N LEU A 26 6.19 1.43 14.27
CA LEU A 26 5.23 0.42 13.83
C LEU A 26 5.43 0.06 12.35
N ASN A 27 5.63 1.05 11.49
CA ASN A 27 5.84 0.81 10.06
C ASN A 27 7.15 0.04 9.81
N ARG A 28 8.23 0.41 10.50
CA ARG A 28 9.53 -0.27 10.41
C ARG A 28 9.47 -1.68 10.98
N HIS A 29 8.71 -1.91 12.05
CA HIS A 29 8.46 -3.25 12.56
C HIS A 29 7.75 -4.12 11.50
N ALA A 30 6.70 -3.59 10.86
CA ALA A 30 6.00 -4.30 9.78
C ALA A 30 6.90 -4.58 8.57
N GLN A 31 7.75 -3.62 8.17
CA GLN A 31 8.74 -3.86 7.13
C GLN A 31 9.77 -4.92 7.54
N GLY A 32 10.23 -4.89 8.79
CA GLY A 32 11.15 -5.88 9.35
C GLY A 32 10.56 -7.28 9.29
N PHE A 33 9.30 -7.43 9.69
CA PHE A 33 8.56 -8.69 9.53
C PHE A 33 8.49 -9.14 8.06
N ALA A 34 8.16 -8.23 7.13
CA ALA A 34 8.08 -8.57 5.72
C ALA A 34 9.41 -9.03 5.12
N LYS A 35 10.51 -8.33 5.47
CA LYS A 35 11.87 -8.71 5.06
C LYS A 35 12.29 -10.05 5.67
N ALA A 36 12.01 -10.26 6.95
CA ALA A 36 12.32 -11.50 7.65
C ALA A 36 11.58 -12.69 7.04
N ALA A 37 10.27 -12.57 6.79
CA ALA A 37 9.49 -13.60 6.14
C ALA A 37 9.97 -13.88 4.71
N ALA A 38 10.33 -12.83 3.95
CA ALA A 38 10.88 -13.00 2.62
C ALA A 38 12.20 -13.79 2.63
N ALA A 39 13.07 -13.52 3.60
CA ALA A 39 14.31 -14.28 3.79
C ALA A 39 14.04 -15.71 4.26
N GLU A 40 13.17 -15.90 5.27
CA GLU A 40 12.82 -17.21 5.84
C GLU A 40 12.25 -18.18 4.80
N TYR A 41 11.47 -17.67 3.84
CA TYR A 41 10.82 -18.49 2.83
C TYR A 41 11.49 -18.43 1.46
N ASP A 42 12.69 -17.86 1.34
CA ASP A 42 13.46 -17.73 0.09
C ASP A 42 12.66 -17.07 -1.04
N MET A 43 11.91 -16.01 -0.71
CA MET A 43 11.11 -15.30 -1.70
C MET A 43 12.03 -14.59 -2.72
N PRO A 44 11.60 -14.44 -3.99
CA PRO A 44 12.33 -13.64 -4.96
C PRO A 44 12.54 -12.21 -4.45
N SER A 45 13.70 -11.63 -4.76
CA SER A 45 14.07 -10.27 -4.28
C SER A 45 13.03 -9.19 -4.65
N GLU A 46 12.31 -9.35 -5.75
CA GLU A 46 11.24 -8.43 -6.17
C GLU A 46 10.02 -8.44 -5.23
N ALA A 47 9.84 -9.49 -4.42
CA ALA A 47 8.73 -9.58 -3.48
C ALA A 47 8.80 -8.45 -2.44
N VAL A 48 10.02 -8.12 -1.99
CA VAL A 48 10.33 -7.11 -0.97
C VAL A 48 11.60 -6.35 -1.39
N ASP A 49 11.47 -5.39 -2.30
CA ASP A 49 12.60 -4.68 -2.92
C ASP A 49 12.86 -3.32 -2.20
N PRO A 50 13.98 -3.13 -1.49
CA PRO A 50 14.27 -1.92 -0.71
C PRO A 50 14.79 -0.75 -1.59
N ILE A 51 14.01 -0.37 -2.61
CA ILE A 51 14.36 0.70 -3.57
C ILE A 51 13.95 2.11 -3.14
N GLY A 52 13.42 2.28 -1.93
CA GLY A 52 12.93 3.59 -1.46
C GLY A 52 11.65 4.04 -2.16
N ARG A 53 11.33 5.33 -1.98
CA ARG A 53 10.24 6.02 -2.66
C ARG A 53 10.64 7.47 -2.94
N VAL A 54 9.96 8.11 -3.89
CA VAL A 54 10.12 9.54 -4.16
C VAL A 54 8.78 10.26 -4.03
N ASN A 55 8.76 11.41 -3.37
CA ASN A 55 7.70 12.40 -3.54
C ASN A 55 7.99 13.24 -4.77
N GLY A 56 7.29 13.01 -5.88
CA GLY A 56 7.47 13.78 -7.12
C GLY A 56 6.66 15.08 -7.11
N ALA A 57 7.30 16.19 -7.46
CA ALA A 57 6.67 17.48 -7.65
C ALA A 57 6.67 17.88 -9.12
N VAL A 58 5.64 18.62 -9.54
CA VAL A 58 5.46 19.10 -10.92
C VAL A 58 5.20 20.60 -11.00
N ASN A 59 5.07 21.26 -9.84
CA ASN A 59 4.71 22.66 -9.70
C ASN A 59 5.25 23.20 -8.36
N ALA A 60 5.17 24.52 -8.18
CA ALA A 60 5.66 25.21 -6.99
C ALA A 60 4.94 24.78 -5.68
N SER A 61 3.68 24.35 -5.74
CA SER A 61 2.95 23.83 -4.58
C SER A 61 3.59 22.52 -4.09
N GLY A 62 3.82 21.56 -4.99
CA GLY A 62 4.48 20.30 -4.66
C GLY A 62 5.90 20.49 -4.14
N GLU A 63 6.64 21.46 -4.69
CA GLU A 63 7.98 21.84 -4.20
C GLU A 63 7.95 22.41 -2.78
N SER A 64 6.97 23.26 -2.48
CA SER A 64 6.73 23.78 -1.14
C SER A 64 6.38 22.66 -0.14
N HIS A 65 5.48 21.74 -0.52
CA HIS A 65 5.14 20.58 0.29
C HIS A 65 6.35 19.68 0.57
N ASN A 66 7.18 19.41 -0.44
CA ASN A 66 8.40 18.64 -0.25
C ASN A 66 9.41 19.35 0.65
N SER A 67 9.48 20.69 0.60
CA SER A 67 10.37 21.47 1.46
C SER A 67 9.93 21.43 2.91
N ALA A 68 8.64 21.65 3.18
CA ALA A 68 8.09 21.52 4.53
C ALA A 68 8.24 20.10 5.09
N TYR A 69 8.05 19.08 4.26
CA TYR A 69 8.25 17.69 4.65
C TYR A 69 9.72 17.41 5.00
N ALA A 70 10.66 17.91 4.21
CA ALA A 70 12.09 17.78 4.46
C ALA A 70 12.51 18.42 5.80
N ASP A 71 12.03 19.62 6.11
CA ASP A 71 12.29 20.29 7.39
C ASP A 71 11.82 19.44 8.58
N GLN A 72 10.67 18.76 8.43
CA GLN A 72 10.19 17.84 9.47
C GLN A 72 11.02 16.56 9.58
N LEU A 73 11.52 16.03 8.46
CA LEU A 73 12.43 14.89 8.49
C LEU A 73 13.74 15.25 9.20
N ASP A 74 14.23 16.47 9.03
CA ASP A 74 15.41 16.97 9.77
C ASP A 74 15.14 16.97 11.29
N LEU A 75 13.97 17.43 11.74
CA LEU A 75 13.57 17.38 13.15
C LEU A 75 13.44 15.95 13.69
N LEU A 76 13.04 15.00 12.84
CA LEU A 76 12.92 13.58 13.19
C LEU A 76 14.25 12.81 13.07
N GLY A 77 15.28 13.42 12.48
CA GLY A 77 16.58 12.78 12.21
C GLY A 77 16.51 11.72 11.11
N GLU A 78 15.61 11.89 10.14
CA GLU A 78 15.34 10.93 9.07
C GLU A 78 16.05 11.30 7.77
N ALA A 79 16.64 10.29 7.11
CA ALA A 79 17.41 10.51 5.90
C ALA A 79 16.51 10.77 4.69
N TYR A 80 16.90 11.74 3.86
CA TYR A 80 16.29 12.03 2.57
C TYR A 80 17.32 12.58 1.58
N LYS A 81 16.96 12.60 0.30
CA LYS A 81 17.72 13.29 -0.76
C LYS A 81 16.76 14.13 -1.59
N ARG A 82 17.07 15.42 -1.77
CA ARG A 82 16.39 16.28 -2.75
C ARG A 82 16.90 15.91 -4.15
N LEU A 83 15.98 15.80 -5.09
CA LEU A 83 16.25 15.50 -6.49
C LEU A 83 15.84 16.70 -7.34
N ASP A 84 16.72 17.18 -8.20
CA ASP A 84 16.37 18.18 -9.23
C ASP A 84 15.65 17.54 -10.44
N ALA A 85 15.28 18.35 -11.43
CA ALA A 85 14.58 17.89 -12.62
C ALA A 85 15.40 16.89 -13.46
N ASP A 86 16.72 17.06 -13.54
CA ASP A 86 17.60 16.19 -14.31
C ASP A 86 17.76 14.85 -13.59
N GLU A 87 17.96 14.85 -12.28
CA GLU A 87 17.98 13.63 -11.46
C GLU A 87 16.64 12.89 -11.50
N MET A 88 15.51 13.62 -11.53
CA MET A 88 14.18 13.03 -11.72
C MET A 88 14.01 12.40 -13.11
N LYS A 89 14.57 13.03 -14.15
CA LYS A 89 14.59 12.47 -15.51
C LYS A 89 15.49 11.24 -15.60
N GLU A 90 16.65 11.25 -14.97
CA GLU A 90 17.55 10.09 -14.88
C GLU A 90 16.91 8.93 -14.12
N LEU A 91 16.14 9.22 -13.07
CA LEU A 91 15.41 8.21 -12.32
C LEU A 91 14.24 7.64 -13.12
N THR A 92 13.37 8.51 -13.64
CA THR A 92 12.06 8.10 -14.17
C THR A 92 12.04 7.86 -15.67
N GLY A 93 12.97 8.49 -16.41
CA GLY A 93 12.93 8.59 -17.86
C GLY A 93 11.99 9.68 -18.38
N SER A 94 11.46 10.55 -17.52
CA SER A 94 10.44 11.55 -17.86
C SER A 94 10.83 12.95 -17.42
N GLU A 95 10.58 13.94 -18.28
CA GLU A 95 10.72 15.37 -18.00
C GLU A 95 9.49 15.97 -17.28
N PHE A 96 8.54 15.13 -16.87
CA PHE A 96 7.28 15.58 -16.28
C PHE A 96 7.45 16.19 -14.87
N TYR A 97 8.47 15.79 -14.13
CA TYR A 97 8.69 16.21 -12.74
C TYR A 97 9.70 17.37 -12.68
N SER A 98 9.36 18.43 -11.96
CA SER A 98 10.25 19.58 -11.73
C SER A 98 11.26 19.33 -10.61
N SER A 99 10.92 18.47 -9.66
CA SER A 99 11.81 18.01 -8.59
C SER A 99 11.25 16.78 -7.86
N GLY A 100 12.02 16.23 -6.94
CA GLY A 100 11.56 15.17 -6.06
C GLY A 100 12.23 15.16 -4.69
N LEU A 101 11.65 14.41 -3.76
CA LEU A 101 12.25 14.11 -2.47
C LEU A 101 12.33 12.59 -2.29
N PHE A 102 13.53 12.04 -2.41
CA PHE A 102 13.81 10.62 -2.25
C PHE A 102 13.95 10.23 -0.78
N LEU A 103 13.32 9.11 -0.43
CA LEU A 103 13.24 8.57 0.92
C LEU A 103 13.68 7.10 0.87
N PRO A 104 14.89 6.78 1.37
CA PRO A 104 15.50 5.45 1.19
C PRO A 104 14.85 4.36 2.05
N GLY A 105 14.15 4.71 3.14
CA GLY A 105 13.59 3.75 4.08
C GLY A 105 12.34 3.00 3.59
N ALA A 106 11.73 3.43 2.48
CA ALA A 106 10.58 2.75 1.91
C ALA A 106 10.97 1.47 1.14
N VAL A 107 10.04 0.51 1.10
CA VAL A 107 10.24 -0.78 0.42
C VAL A 107 9.17 -0.95 -0.64
N MET A 108 9.53 -1.33 -1.85
CA MET A 108 8.57 -1.77 -2.87
C MET A 108 8.16 -3.20 -2.58
N LEU A 109 6.86 -3.42 -2.41
CA LEU A 109 6.30 -4.74 -2.16
C LEU A 109 5.52 -5.18 -3.40
N GLN A 110 5.76 -6.39 -3.89
CA GLN A 110 4.94 -7.07 -4.89
C GLN A 110 3.90 -7.91 -4.13
N PRO A 111 2.67 -7.40 -3.89
CA PRO A 111 1.81 -7.97 -2.84
C PRO A 111 1.27 -9.35 -3.18
N ALA A 112 1.05 -9.63 -4.47
CA ALA A 112 0.51 -10.92 -4.90
C ALA A 112 1.55 -12.03 -4.77
N LEU A 113 2.79 -11.76 -5.18
CA LEU A 113 3.94 -12.63 -5.01
C LEU A 113 4.22 -12.84 -3.53
N TYR A 114 4.35 -11.76 -2.75
CA TYR A 114 4.63 -11.86 -1.33
C TYR A 114 3.62 -12.74 -0.58
N VAL A 115 2.31 -12.55 -0.79
CA VAL A 115 1.28 -13.37 -0.12
C VAL A 115 1.28 -14.81 -0.63
N ARG A 116 1.53 -15.04 -1.92
CA ARG A 116 1.60 -16.38 -2.50
C ARG A 116 2.78 -17.16 -1.93
N GLU A 117 3.97 -16.57 -1.93
CA GLU A 117 5.17 -17.22 -1.40
C GLU A 117 5.09 -17.39 0.12
N LEU A 118 4.48 -16.44 0.84
CA LEU A 118 4.22 -16.60 2.28
C LEU A 118 3.30 -17.80 2.57
N ALA A 119 2.21 -17.93 1.81
CA ALA A 119 1.29 -19.05 1.95
C ALA A 119 1.97 -20.39 1.62
N LEU A 120 2.79 -20.43 0.57
CA LEU A 120 3.58 -21.60 0.22
C LEU A 120 4.58 -21.96 1.33
N GLY A 121 5.32 -20.97 1.85
CA GLY A 121 6.28 -21.15 2.94
C GLY A 121 5.62 -21.70 4.20
N LEU A 122 4.50 -21.12 4.63
CA LEU A 122 3.75 -21.58 5.81
C LEU A 122 3.20 -23.00 5.69
N THR A 123 2.87 -23.43 4.47
CA THR A 123 2.26 -24.75 4.21
C THR A 123 3.31 -25.84 3.90
N THR A 124 4.55 -25.48 3.58
CA THR A 124 5.57 -26.45 3.12
C THR A 124 6.89 -26.43 3.88
N LYS A 125 7.30 -25.30 4.46
CA LYS A 125 8.64 -25.12 5.06
C LYS A 125 8.63 -25.11 6.60
N GLN A 126 7.46 -24.96 7.22
CA GLN A 126 7.34 -24.95 8.69
C GLN A 126 7.43 -26.35 9.30
N THR A 127 7.96 -26.43 10.54
CA THR A 127 7.99 -27.69 11.32
C THR A 127 6.58 -28.20 11.65
N HIS A 128 5.63 -27.27 11.81
CA HIS A 128 4.21 -27.54 11.92
C HIS A 128 3.47 -26.81 10.79
N PRO A 129 3.34 -27.44 9.61
CA PRO A 129 2.72 -26.82 8.45
C PRO A 129 1.28 -26.36 8.74
N VAL A 130 0.96 -25.15 8.28
CA VAL A 130 -0.40 -24.61 8.36
C VAL A 130 -1.26 -25.26 7.28
N SER A 131 -2.49 -25.66 7.62
CA SER A 131 -3.47 -26.08 6.61
C SER A 131 -4.15 -24.86 5.97
N LEU A 132 -4.02 -24.73 4.65
CA LEU A 132 -4.65 -23.66 3.87
C LEU A 132 -5.84 -24.20 3.08
N TYR A 133 -7.00 -23.56 3.26
CA TYR A 133 -8.23 -23.94 2.57
C TYR A 133 -8.73 -22.78 1.70
N GLU A 134 -8.47 -22.84 0.41
CA GLU A 134 -9.01 -21.89 -0.56
C GLU A 134 -10.45 -22.23 -0.96
N ASN A 135 -11.16 -21.28 -1.58
CA ASN A 135 -12.54 -21.45 -2.04
C ASN A 135 -13.49 -22.05 -0.97
N SER A 136 -13.25 -21.70 0.29
CA SER A 136 -13.93 -22.23 1.47
C SER A 136 -14.37 -21.08 2.39
N PRO A 137 -15.31 -20.23 1.93
CA PRO A 137 -15.69 -19.04 2.67
C PRO A 137 -16.34 -19.42 4.01
N ALA A 138 -15.88 -18.79 5.09
CA ALA A 138 -16.61 -18.82 6.36
C ALA A 138 -17.89 -17.99 6.20
N THR A 139 -19.05 -18.62 6.41
CA THR A 139 -20.37 -17.99 6.28
C THR A 139 -21.01 -17.67 7.62
N GLY A 140 -20.47 -18.20 8.72
CA GLY A 140 -20.95 -17.94 10.07
C GLY A 140 -19.99 -18.46 11.11
N TYR A 141 -20.17 -17.99 12.35
CA TYR A 141 -19.42 -18.45 13.50
C TYR A 141 -20.27 -18.34 14.76
N ASP A 142 -20.19 -19.34 15.64
CA ASP A 142 -20.96 -19.42 16.87
C ASP A 142 -20.09 -19.89 18.03
N ARG A 143 -20.33 -19.38 19.23
CA ARG A 143 -19.65 -19.86 20.45
C ARG A 143 -20.30 -21.18 20.88
N GLN A 144 -19.48 -22.21 21.09
CA GLN A 144 -19.90 -23.50 21.65
C GLN A 144 -19.02 -23.85 22.86
N GLY A 145 -19.54 -23.60 24.06
CA GLY A 145 -18.78 -23.79 25.30
C GLY A 145 -17.50 -22.95 25.31
N ASP A 146 -16.35 -23.61 25.42
CA ASP A 146 -15.02 -22.99 25.41
C ASP A 146 -14.46 -22.74 24.00
N SER A 147 -15.19 -23.16 22.96
CA SER A 147 -14.73 -23.20 21.57
C SER A 147 -15.64 -22.38 20.64
N TRP A 148 -15.24 -22.26 19.38
CA TRP A 148 -15.97 -21.63 18.30
C TRP A 148 -16.26 -22.65 17.21
N LEU A 149 -17.50 -22.66 16.73
CA LEU A 149 -17.90 -23.35 15.52
C LEU A 149 -17.86 -22.36 14.36
N VAL A 150 -17.04 -22.60 13.34
CA VAL A 150 -17.05 -21.85 12.09
C VAL A 150 -17.76 -22.68 11.03
N THR A 151 -18.75 -22.08 10.38
CA THR A 151 -19.55 -22.73 9.32
C THR A 151 -19.03 -22.29 7.96
N THR A 152 -18.92 -23.25 7.05
CA THR A 152 -18.63 -23.05 5.62
C THR A 152 -19.68 -23.82 4.79
N PRO A 153 -19.78 -23.60 3.47
CA PRO A 153 -20.72 -24.35 2.63
C PRO A 153 -20.52 -25.87 2.62
N ARG A 154 -19.29 -26.35 2.85
CA ARG A 154 -18.92 -27.77 2.72
C ARG A 154 -18.48 -28.43 4.03
N ALA A 155 -18.30 -27.65 5.09
CA ALA A 155 -17.73 -28.15 6.35
C ALA A 155 -18.08 -27.28 7.55
N ARG A 156 -17.91 -27.86 8.73
CA ARG A 156 -17.95 -27.18 10.03
C ARG A 156 -16.61 -27.38 10.73
N ILE A 157 -16.02 -26.31 11.24
CA ILE A 157 -14.69 -26.32 11.86
C ILE A 157 -14.86 -25.90 13.32
N ILE A 158 -14.33 -26.68 14.26
CA ILE A 158 -14.32 -26.34 15.68
C ILE A 158 -12.92 -25.89 16.06
N ALA A 159 -12.79 -24.71 16.67
CA ALA A 159 -11.52 -24.16 17.11
C ALA A 159 -11.65 -23.41 18.44
N LYS A 160 -10.66 -23.53 19.33
CA LYS A 160 -10.64 -22.80 20.61
C LYS A 160 -10.52 -21.29 20.43
N ARG A 161 -9.83 -20.86 19.38
CA ARG A 161 -9.56 -19.46 19.05
C ARG A 161 -9.79 -19.21 17.56
N VAL A 162 -10.30 -18.03 17.23
CA VAL A 162 -10.52 -17.57 15.86
C VAL A 162 -9.94 -16.16 15.73
N ILE A 163 -9.15 -15.92 14.68
CA ILE A 163 -8.61 -14.60 14.34
C ILE A 163 -9.31 -14.13 13.06
N MET A 164 -9.97 -12.98 13.11
CA MET A 164 -10.71 -12.42 11.99
C MET A 164 -9.82 -11.48 11.15
N ALA A 165 -9.36 -11.96 10.00
CA ALA A 165 -8.50 -11.22 9.07
C ALA A 165 -9.25 -10.85 7.76
N VAL A 166 -10.51 -10.41 7.88
CA VAL A 166 -11.45 -10.25 6.74
C VAL A 166 -11.66 -8.80 6.27
N ASN A 167 -10.87 -7.86 6.80
CA ASN A 167 -10.88 -6.43 6.43
C ASN A 167 -12.31 -5.86 6.24
N GLY A 168 -12.65 -5.41 5.02
CA GLY A 168 -13.94 -4.78 4.70
C GLY A 168 -15.16 -5.68 4.90
N HIS A 169 -14.97 -7.00 5.03
CA HIS A 169 -16.04 -7.96 5.35
C HIS A 169 -16.26 -8.14 6.86
N ALA A 170 -15.56 -7.41 7.74
CA ALA A 170 -15.78 -7.50 9.19
C ALA A 170 -17.25 -7.25 9.58
N GLN A 171 -17.95 -6.38 8.84
CA GLN A 171 -19.39 -6.15 9.01
C GLN A 171 -20.26 -7.37 8.70
N SER A 172 -19.87 -8.21 7.74
CA SER A 172 -20.55 -9.47 7.43
C SER A 172 -20.57 -10.43 8.63
N PHE A 173 -19.66 -10.23 9.60
CA PHE A 173 -19.56 -11.00 10.83
C PHE A 173 -20.04 -10.23 12.08
N GLY A 174 -20.70 -9.09 11.87
CA GLY A 174 -21.31 -8.30 12.94
C GLY A 174 -20.42 -7.25 13.60
N PHE A 175 -19.15 -7.13 13.20
CA PHE A 175 -18.24 -6.12 13.74
C PHE A 175 -18.38 -4.78 13.02
N PHE A 176 -18.16 -3.67 13.73
CA PHE A 176 -18.10 -2.32 13.14
C PHE A 176 -19.29 -1.95 12.24
N ARG A 177 -20.49 -2.43 12.58
CA ARG A 177 -21.73 -2.14 11.82
C ARG A 177 -21.90 -0.63 11.67
N GLN A 178 -22.15 -0.18 10.43
CA GLN A 178 -22.30 1.24 10.08
C GLN A 178 -21.06 2.11 10.39
N ARG A 179 -19.89 1.50 10.62
CA ARG A 179 -18.62 2.20 10.91
C ARG A 179 -17.52 1.95 9.88
N LEU A 180 -17.79 1.18 8.82
CA LEU A 180 -16.85 0.96 7.71
C LEU A 180 -17.43 1.55 6.43
N MET A 181 -16.56 2.19 5.65
CA MET A 181 -16.82 2.67 4.30
C MET A 181 -15.86 1.97 3.34
N HIS A 182 -16.37 1.42 2.23
CA HIS A 182 -15.52 0.87 1.18
C HIS A 182 -15.12 1.97 0.21
N VAL A 183 -13.81 2.20 0.08
CA VAL A 183 -13.25 3.12 -0.90
C VAL A 183 -12.68 2.33 -2.06
N PHE A 184 -13.14 2.66 -3.27
CA PHE A 184 -12.63 2.08 -4.50
C PHE A 184 -11.53 2.96 -5.08
N THR A 185 -10.34 2.39 -5.24
CA THR A 185 -9.23 3.03 -5.95
C THR A 185 -8.93 2.27 -7.23
N TYR A 186 -8.63 3.00 -8.30
CA TYR A 186 -8.35 2.42 -9.61
C TYR A 186 -6.87 2.49 -9.91
N ALA A 187 -6.37 1.44 -10.56
CA ALA A 187 -5.02 1.39 -11.09
C ALA A 187 -5.04 0.83 -12.51
N SER A 188 -4.12 1.31 -13.34
CA SER A 188 -3.79 0.74 -14.63
C SER A 188 -2.36 0.20 -14.62
N MET A 189 -2.11 -0.83 -15.41
CA MET A 189 -0.82 -1.45 -15.58
C MET A 189 -0.57 -1.64 -17.07
N SER A 190 0.62 -1.30 -17.55
CA SER A 190 1.00 -1.55 -18.93
C SER A 190 1.18 -3.06 -19.18
N GLU A 191 1.15 -3.46 -20.45
CA GLU A 191 1.82 -4.70 -20.88
C GLU A 191 3.31 -4.68 -20.49
N PRO A 192 4.01 -5.84 -20.45
CA PRO A 192 5.45 -5.88 -20.26
C PRO A 192 6.13 -5.03 -21.34
N LEU A 193 6.94 -4.08 -20.90
CA LEU A 193 7.74 -3.26 -21.78
C LEU A 193 8.83 -4.12 -22.42
N ASN A 194 8.85 -4.17 -23.75
CA ASN A 194 9.92 -4.82 -24.48
C ASN A 194 11.24 -4.01 -24.40
N ALA A 195 12.35 -4.61 -24.81
CA ALA A 195 13.67 -3.99 -24.68
C ALA A 195 13.79 -2.62 -25.41
N ALA A 196 13.13 -2.46 -26.55
CA ALA A 196 13.12 -1.19 -27.29
C ALA A 196 12.32 -0.12 -26.55
N GLN A 197 11.15 -0.47 -25.99
CA GLN A 197 10.34 0.43 -25.17
C GLN A 197 11.07 0.84 -23.89
N GLN A 198 11.77 -0.09 -23.22
CA GLN A 198 12.57 0.20 -22.03
C GLN A 198 13.74 1.15 -22.34
N ARG A 199 14.46 0.93 -23.46
CA ARG A 199 15.52 1.85 -23.90
C ARG A 199 14.98 3.23 -24.24
N ARG A 200 13.83 3.30 -24.92
CA ARG A 200 13.19 4.57 -25.28
C ARG A 200 12.67 5.33 -24.06
N LEU A 201 12.12 4.62 -23.08
CA LEU A 201 11.70 5.22 -21.81
C LEU A 201 12.92 5.74 -21.03
N GLY A 202 14.05 5.03 -21.07
CA GLY A 202 15.21 5.37 -20.25
C GLY A 202 14.92 5.12 -18.77
N GLY A 203 15.57 5.89 -17.88
CA GLY A 203 15.34 5.82 -16.45
C GLY A 203 15.87 4.55 -15.77
N MET A 204 15.78 4.51 -14.45
CA MET A 204 16.05 3.32 -13.65
C MET A 204 15.01 2.22 -13.93
N PRO A 205 15.38 0.93 -13.78
CA PRO A 205 14.51 -0.18 -14.12
C PRO A 205 13.40 -0.44 -13.09
N ALA A 206 13.51 0.11 -11.87
CA ALA A 206 12.43 0.15 -10.89
C ALA A 206 12.50 1.41 -10.03
N TRP A 207 11.33 1.98 -9.73
CA TRP A 207 11.17 3.17 -8.89
C TRP A 207 9.69 3.35 -8.53
N GLY A 208 9.41 4.14 -7.49
CA GLY A 208 8.04 4.49 -7.10
C GLY A 208 7.89 5.96 -6.75
N ILE A 209 7.02 6.66 -7.48
CA ILE A 209 6.62 8.03 -7.22
C ILE A 209 5.28 8.06 -6.48
N THR A 210 5.25 8.79 -5.37
CA THR A 210 4.05 9.35 -4.76
C THR A 210 3.98 10.83 -5.07
N PRO A 211 2.79 11.41 -5.27
CA PRO A 211 2.69 12.85 -5.53
C PRO A 211 3.09 13.63 -4.27
N ALA A 212 3.76 14.77 -4.46
CA ALA A 212 3.98 15.74 -3.38
C ALA A 212 2.67 16.46 -2.99
N ASP A 213 1.76 16.68 -3.96
CA ASP A 213 0.44 17.23 -3.69
C ASP A 213 -0.56 16.16 -3.21
N PRO A 214 -1.45 16.48 -2.26
CA PRO A 214 -2.54 15.60 -1.87
C PRO A 214 -3.40 15.19 -3.07
N MET A 215 -3.85 13.93 -3.08
CA MET A 215 -4.72 13.33 -4.12
C MET A 215 -4.11 13.15 -5.53
N GLY A 216 -2.81 13.38 -5.72
CA GLY A 216 -2.15 13.06 -6.99
C GLY A 216 -2.07 11.55 -7.31
N SER A 217 -1.60 11.23 -8.51
CA SER A 217 -1.40 9.84 -8.94
C SER A 217 -0.10 9.28 -8.42
N THR A 218 -0.10 8.01 -8.01
CA THR A 218 1.15 7.27 -7.76
C THR A 218 1.56 6.55 -9.03
N VAL A 219 2.82 6.67 -9.43
CA VAL A 219 3.38 6.00 -10.61
C VAL A 219 4.53 5.13 -10.18
N ARG A 220 4.62 3.92 -10.70
CA ARG A 220 5.70 2.99 -10.36
C ARG A 220 6.18 2.29 -11.60
N ARG A 221 7.49 2.09 -11.69
CA ARG A 221 8.09 1.10 -12.58
C ARG A 221 8.56 -0.07 -11.75
N HIS A 222 8.22 -1.26 -12.19
CA HIS A 222 8.65 -2.51 -11.57
C HIS A 222 9.34 -3.39 -12.61
N ARG A 223 10.28 -4.24 -12.17
CA ARG A 223 10.96 -5.29 -12.96
C ARG A 223 10.84 -6.63 -12.22
N GLY A 224 10.70 -7.75 -12.94
CA GLY A 224 10.66 -9.08 -12.31
C GLY A 224 9.93 -10.12 -13.14
N GLU A 225 9.40 -11.16 -12.50
CA GLU A 225 8.72 -12.32 -13.13
C GLU A 225 7.60 -11.90 -14.10
N GLY A 226 6.88 -10.82 -13.78
CA GLY A 226 5.83 -10.26 -14.63
C GLY A 226 6.31 -9.37 -15.79
N GLY A 227 7.63 -9.25 -15.97
CA GLY A 227 8.29 -8.31 -16.87
C GLY A 227 8.36 -6.88 -16.34
N SER A 228 9.05 -6.00 -17.07
CA SER A 228 9.14 -4.58 -16.73
C SER A 228 7.81 -3.87 -17.04
N ARG A 229 7.15 -3.28 -16.06
CA ARG A 229 5.82 -2.64 -16.25
C ARG A 229 5.73 -1.27 -15.59
N ILE A 230 4.86 -0.42 -16.13
CA ILE A 230 4.44 0.82 -15.49
C ILE A 230 3.08 0.62 -14.86
N VAL A 231 2.94 1.03 -13.61
CA VAL A 231 1.69 0.99 -12.84
C VAL A 231 1.33 2.40 -12.41
N ILE A 232 0.11 2.82 -12.72
CA ILE A 232 -0.42 4.13 -12.33
C ILE A 232 -1.66 3.88 -11.48
N ARG A 233 -1.74 4.54 -10.32
CA ARG A 233 -2.95 4.55 -9.48
C ARG A 233 -3.38 5.98 -9.28
N THR A 234 -4.66 6.25 -9.49
CA THR A 234 -5.24 7.59 -9.41
C THR A 234 -6.29 7.64 -8.31
N ALA A 235 -6.29 8.70 -7.51
CA ALA A 235 -7.31 8.95 -6.50
C ALA A 235 -8.50 9.67 -7.15
N GLY A 236 -9.42 8.91 -7.75
CA GLY A 236 -10.72 9.42 -8.22
C GLY A 236 -11.05 9.03 -9.67
N PRO A 237 -12.35 8.90 -10.00
CA PRO A 237 -12.76 8.73 -11.38
C PRO A 237 -12.44 10.01 -12.18
N THR A 238 -11.78 9.87 -13.32
CA THR A 238 -11.52 10.96 -14.29
C THR A 238 -12.79 11.49 -14.96
N THR A 239 -13.98 11.15 -14.47
CA THR A 239 -15.24 11.65 -15.00
C THR A 239 -15.61 12.97 -14.31
N ARG A 240 -15.73 14.03 -15.12
CA ARG A 240 -16.12 15.42 -14.80
C ARG A 240 -17.50 15.59 -14.09
N ARG A 241 -18.05 14.56 -13.45
CA ARG A 241 -19.36 14.58 -12.79
C ARG A 241 -19.29 14.02 -11.37
N TRP A 242 -18.60 14.74 -10.50
CA TRP A 242 -18.96 14.75 -9.08
C TRP A 242 -19.50 16.14 -8.75
N LYS A 243 -20.78 16.37 -9.08
CA LYS A 243 -21.53 17.45 -8.45
C LYS A 243 -21.84 16.95 -7.04
N SER A 244 -21.25 17.58 -6.03
CA SER A 244 -21.63 17.39 -4.64
C SER A 244 -23.15 17.52 -4.53
N GLN A 245 -23.85 16.47 -4.11
CA GLN A 245 -25.17 16.65 -3.51
C GLN A 245 -24.95 17.36 -2.18
N ARG A 246 -24.98 18.69 -2.23
CA ARG A 246 -25.19 19.54 -1.05
C ARG A 246 -26.55 19.17 -0.49
N GLY A 247 -26.56 18.55 0.69
CA GLY A 247 -27.80 18.12 1.31
C GLY A 247 -27.68 17.46 2.67
N VAL A 248 -26.61 17.71 3.46
CA VAL A 248 -26.62 17.49 4.91
C VAL A 248 -25.76 18.57 5.56
N SER A 249 -26.37 19.41 6.39
CA SER A 249 -25.71 20.45 7.21
C SER A 249 -24.80 19.80 8.27
N PRO A 250 -23.64 20.38 8.62
CA PRO A 250 -22.72 19.78 9.58
C PRO A 250 -23.24 20.02 11.00
N ALA A 251 -23.71 18.96 11.65
CA ALA A 251 -23.82 18.94 13.10
C ALA A 251 -22.82 17.90 13.64
N SER A 252 -21.90 18.38 14.47
CA SER A 252 -20.92 17.63 15.27
C SER A 252 -19.85 16.79 14.52
N GLY A 253 -18.69 17.41 14.27
CA GLY A 253 -17.40 16.97 14.83
C GLY A 253 -16.92 15.54 14.64
N GLY A 254 -17.13 14.90 13.48
CA GLY A 254 -16.56 13.59 13.16
C GLY A 254 -15.59 13.64 11.99
N ILE A 255 -14.29 13.82 12.27
CA ILE A 255 -13.21 13.76 11.27
C ILE A 255 -13.00 12.29 10.87
N MET A 256 -13.04 12.02 9.56
CA MET A 256 -13.12 10.67 8.98
C MET A 256 -11.73 10.07 8.76
N ASN A 257 -11.35 9.09 9.58
CA ASN A 257 -10.07 8.38 9.46
C ASN A 257 -10.25 7.14 8.57
N VAL A 258 -9.88 7.25 7.28
CA VAL A 258 -9.98 6.14 6.31
C VAL A 258 -8.70 5.29 6.37
N ARG A 259 -8.65 4.34 7.32
CA ARG A 259 -7.64 3.26 7.33
C ARG A 259 -8.28 1.93 6.92
N SER A 260 -8.67 1.81 5.65
CA SER A 260 -8.88 0.51 4.99
C SER A 260 -8.88 0.70 3.48
N ALA A 261 -7.79 0.30 2.82
CA ALA A 261 -7.80 0.06 1.38
C ALA A 261 -8.16 -1.42 1.16
N ALA A 262 -9.31 -1.68 0.55
CA ALA A 262 -9.64 -3.01 0.04
C ALA A 262 -9.06 -3.12 -1.38
N VAL A 263 -8.14 -4.05 -1.60
CA VAL A 263 -7.79 -4.48 -2.96
C VAL A 263 -8.89 -5.41 -3.43
N SER A 264 -9.90 -4.88 -4.14
CA SER A 264 -10.87 -5.70 -4.84
C SER A 264 -10.36 -6.02 -6.25
N ARG A 265 -10.51 -7.28 -6.64
CA ARG A 265 -9.93 -7.91 -7.83
C ARG A 265 -10.24 -7.15 -9.12
N CYS A 266 -9.20 -6.81 -9.89
CA CYS A 266 -9.26 -6.70 -11.34
C CYS A 266 -7.97 -7.27 -11.92
N TRP A 267 -7.90 -8.60 -11.99
CA TRP A 267 -6.88 -9.32 -12.75
C TRP A 267 -7.63 -10.32 -13.63
N THR A 268 -7.94 -9.92 -14.87
CA THR A 268 -8.17 -10.89 -15.94
C THR A 268 -6.80 -11.26 -16.49
N MET A 269 -6.24 -12.37 -16.00
CA MET A 269 -5.19 -13.06 -16.73
C MET A 269 -5.84 -13.74 -17.94
N SER A 270 -5.61 -13.21 -19.14
CA SER A 270 -5.77 -14.01 -20.35
C SER A 270 -4.72 -15.12 -20.32
N ARG A 271 -5.20 -16.35 -20.56
CA ARG A 271 -4.42 -17.60 -20.56
C ARG A 271 -3.21 -17.55 -21.46
#